data_AF-A0A7V2WDR3-F1
#
_entry.id   AF-A0A7V2WDR3-F1
#
_cell.length_a   1.000
_cell.length_b   1.000
_cell.length_c   1.000
_cell.angle_alpha   90.00
_cell.angle_beta   90.00
_cell.angle_gamma   90.00
#
_symmetry.space_group_name_H-M   'P 1'
#
loop_
_entity.id
_entity.type
_entity.pdbx_description
1 polymer ?
#
loop_
_entity_poly.entity_id
_entity_poly.type
_entity_poly.pdbx_seq_one_letter_code
_entity_poly.pdbx_strand_id
1 'polypeptide(L)'
;TEFSGPLAAISRLFDYKTAIICEQEKSAPQALERVKKMYETLHMKVIYMHPHQHDVSAAYVSHISHISAFALSLAVLEKEKNEKRILDLASGGFASTVRLAKSSAEMWVPVFDQNSDYVLEVLDTYIEKLGQFRRAIREKDHGKLTELIHESNKIQKIL
;
A
#
# COMPACT_ATOMS: atom_id res chain seq x y z
N THR A 1 -10.72 8.32 1.90
CA THR A 1 -11.85 7.94 2.79
C THR A 1 -12.10 6.46 2.63
N GLU A 2 -12.69 5.81 3.63
CA GLU A 2 -13.12 4.40 3.55
C GLU A 2 -14.52 4.25 2.93
N PHE A 3 -15.04 5.33 2.35
CA PHE A 3 -16.36 5.43 1.77
C PHE A 3 -16.26 5.53 0.25
N SER A 4 -17.20 4.89 -0.45
CA SER A 4 -17.25 4.81 -1.91
C SER A 4 -18.47 5.53 -2.48
N GLY A 5 -18.42 5.85 -3.78
CA GLY A 5 -19.51 6.51 -4.51
C GLY A 5 -19.37 8.04 -4.57
N PRO A 6 -20.19 8.73 -5.39
CA PRO A 6 -20.05 10.16 -5.65
C PRO A 6 -20.26 11.03 -4.41
N LEU A 7 -21.08 10.58 -3.45
CA LEU A 7 -21.30 11.29 -2.18
C LEU A 7 -20.08 11.26 -1.25
N ALA A 8 -19.13 10.35 -1.48
CA ALA A 8 -17.88 10.28 -0.73
C ALA A 8 -16.78 11.17 -1.33
N ALA A 9 -17.09 11.97 -2.35
CA ALA A 9 -16.14 12.88 -2.99
C ALA A 9 -15.65 13.94 -1.98
N ILE A 10 -14.34 14.20 -2.01
CA ILE A 10 -13.69 15.16 -1.11
C ILE A 10 -13.22 16.34 -1.95
N SER A 11 -13.61 17.54 -1.55
CA SER A 11 -13.06 18.76 -2.15
C SER A 11 -11.55 18.79 -1.97
N ARG A 12 -10.81 19.22 -2.99
CA ARG A 12 -9.33 19.32 -2.96
C ARG A 12 -8.62 17.99 -2.71
N LEU A 13 -9.25 16.85 -3.04
CA LEU A 13 -8.65 15.52 -2.86
C LEU A 13 -7.25 15.39 -3.49
N PHE A 14 -7.05 16.05 -4.63
CA PHE A 14 -5.85 15.96 -5.45
C PHE A 14 -4.79 17.02 -5.13
N ASP A 15 -5.10 18.00 -4.26
CA ASP A 15 -4.16 19.09 -3.95
C ASP A 15 -2.82 18.51 -3.46
N TYR A 16 -1.74 18.92 -4.11
CA TYR A 16 -0.35 18.52 -3.81
C TYR A 16 -0.06 17.02 -3.91
N LYS A 17 -0.96 16.24 -4.53
CA LYS A 17 -0.73 14.82 -4.81
C LYS A 17 0.12 14.65 -6.06
N THR A 18 0.85 13.55 -6.12
CA THR A 18 1.66 13.19 -7.28
C THR A 18 0.79 12.52 -8.34
N ALA A 19 0.82 13.03 -9.56
CA ALA A 19 0.32 12.36 -10.76
C ALA A 19 1.50 11.77 -11.53
N ILE A 20 1.35 10.55 -12.04
CA ILE A 20 2.38 9.86 -12.80
C ILE A 20 1.93 9.74 -14.25
N ILE A 21 2.77 10.16 -15.18
CA ILE A 21 2.58 9.93 -16.61
C ILE A 21 3.69 9.01 -17.09
N CYS A 22 3.31 7.82 -17.55
CA CYS A 22 4.24 6.87 -18.15
C CYS A 22 4.31 7.06 -19.67
N GLU A 23 5.47 6.76 -20.26
CA GLU A 23 5.72 6.79 -21.72
C GLU A 23 5.22 8.06 -22.41
N GLN A 24 5.53 9.24 -21.83
CA GLN A 24 5.07 10.52 -22.37
C GLN A 24 5.52 10.72 -23.83
N GLU A 25 6.65 10.15 -24.21
CA GLU A 25 7.24 10.19 -25.56
C GLU A 25 6.42 9.40 -26.59
N LYS A 26 5.61 8.43 -26.15
CA LYS A 26 4.69 7.68 -27.02
C LYS A 26 3.31 8.33 -27.13
N SER A 27 3.06 9.39 -26.37
CA SER A 27 1.79 10.11 -26.36
C SER A 27 1.75 11.21 -27.41
N ALA A 28 0.59 11.43 -28.04
CA ALA A 28 0.41 12.59 -28.92
C ALA A 28 0.63 13.90 -28.14
N PRO A 29 1.45 14.85 -28.65
CA PRO A 29 1.82 16.05 -27.89
C PRO A 29 0.63 16.86 -27.38
N GLN A 30 -0.43 16.97 -28.18
CA GLN A 30 -1.66 17.69 -27.80
C GLN A 30 -2.45 16.99 -26.69
N ALA A 31 -2.48 15.66 -26.68
CA ALA A 31 -3.15 14.89 -25.63
C ALA A 31 -2.39 14.99 -24.31
N LEU A 32 -1.07 14.84 -24.39
CA LEU A 32 -0.17 14.98 -23.25
C LEU A 32 -0.31 16.37 -22.61
N GLU A 33 -0.27 17.43 -23.41
CA GLU A 33 -0.43 18.81 -22.95
C GLU A 33 -1.80 19.06 -22.28
N ARG A 34 -2.88 18.49 -22.83
CA ARG A 34 -4.23 18.58 -22.25
C ARG A 34 -4.28 17.92 -20.87
N VAL A 35 -3.73 16.72 -20.73
CA VAL A 35 -3.70 15.99 -19.46
C VAL A 35 -2.83 16.71 -18.43
N LYS A 36 -1.68 17.27 -18.83
CA LYS A 36 -0.82 18.09 -17.95
C LYS A 36 -1.58 19.29 -17.38
N LYS A 37 -2.25 20.07 -18.23
CA LYS A 37 -3.09 21.22 -17.80
C LYS A 37 -4.22 20.82 -16.86
N MET A 38 -4.84 19.67 -17.10
CA MET A 38 -5.85 19.12 -16.19
C MET A 38 -5.26 18.84 -14.80
N TYR A 39 -4.11 18.17 -14.72
CA TYR A 39 -3.44 17.90 -13.44
C TYR A 39 -2.95 19.16 -12.74
N GLU A 40 -2.47 20.16 -13.48
CA GLU A 40 -2.10 21.47 -12.94
C GLU A 40 -3.30 22.20 -12.32
N THR A 41 -4.46 22.15 -12.99
CA THR A 41 -5.72 22.72 -12.48
C THR A 41 -6.17 22.03 -11.17
N LEU A 42 -5.79 20.77 -10.98
CA LEU A 42 -6.02 19.99 -9.75
C LEU A 42 -4.89 20.14 -8.71
N HIS A 43 -3.93 21.06 -8.94
CA HIS A 43 -2.75 21.30 -8.10
C HIS A 43 -1.88 20.06 -7.86
N MET A 44 -1.85 19.13 -8.83
CA MET A 44 -1.06 17.91 -8.73
C MET A 44 0.37 18.14 -9.22
N LYS A 45 1.33 17.45 -8.60
CA LYS A 45 2.72 17.38 -9.07
C LYS A 45 2.84 16.27 -10.11
N VAL A 46 3.13 16.63 -11.36
CA VAL A 46 3.35 15.64 -12.42
C VAL A 46 4.79 15.15 -12.38
N ILE A 47 4.98 13.82 -12.37
CA ILE A 47 6.26 13.17 -12.59
C ILE A 47 6.14 12.17 -13.75
N TYR A 48 7.28 11.88 -14.38
CA TYR A 48 7.36 10.92 -15.48
C TYR A 48 8.25 9.76 -15.09
N MET A 49 7.86 8.56 -15.50
CA MET A 49 8.66 7.35 -15.29
C MET A 49 8.31 6.29 -16.34
N HIS A 50 9.12 5.24 -16.41
CA HIS A 50 8.81 4.10 -17.26
C HIS A 50 7.71 3.22 -16.61
N PRO A 51 6.77 2.62 -17.38
CA PRO A 51 5.70 1.77 -16.82
C PRO A 51 6.22 0.68 -15.89
N HIS A 52 7.25 -0.05 -16.32
CA HIS A 52 7.90 -1.05 -15.47
C HIS A 52 8.35 -0.49 -14.11
N GLN A 53 8.95 0.71 -14.08
CA GLN A 53 9.40 1.31 -12.82
C GLN A 53 8.23 1.73 -11.93
N HIS A 54 7.14 2.23 -12.56
CA HIS A 54 5.89 2.52 -11.87
C HIS A 54 5.33 1.27 -11.19
N ASP A 55 5.19 0.18 -11.94
CA ASP A 55 4.54 -1.05 -11.49
C ASP A 55 5.32 -1.76 -10.38
N VAL A 56 6.65 -1.80 -10.49
CA VAL A 56 7.54 -2.25 -9.40
C VAL A 56 7.34 -1.37 -8.17
N SER A 57 7.40 -0.04 -8.32
CA SER A 57 7.26 0.88 -7.19
C SER A 57 5.90 0.73 -6.54
N ALA A 58 4.82 0.65 -7.32
CA ALA A 58 3.45 0.46 -6.85
C ALA A 58 3.29 -0.87 -6.09
N ALA A 59 3.94 -1.95 -6.53
CA ALA A 59 3.95 -3.22 -5.82
C ALA A 59 4.55 -3.05 -4.40
N TYR A 60 5.72 -2.41 -4.29
CA TYR A 60 6.43 -2.21 -3.02
C TYR A 60 5.79 -1.19 -2.08
N VAL A 61 5.24 -0.08 -2.59
CA VAL A 61 4.76 1.03 -1.74
C VAL A 61 3.25 1.04 -1.55
N SER A 62 2.49 0.34 -2.39
CA SER A 62 1.02 0.33 -2.36
C SER A 62 0.45 -1.09 -2.20
N HIS A 63 0.71 -1.98 -3.14
CA HIS A 63 -0.03 -3.25 -3.23
C HIS A 63 0.25 -4.17 -2.03
N ILE A 64 1.51 -4.29 -1.61
CA ILE A 64 1.88 -5.13 -0.46
C ILE A 64 1.24 -4.66 0.85
N SER A 65 1.03 -3.35 1.01
CA SER A 65 0.40 -2.80 2.21
C SER A 65 -1.08 -3.23 2.29
N HIS A 66 -1.76 -3.33 1.16
CA HIS A 66 -3.13 -3.85 1.08
C HIS A 66 -3.19 -5.34 1.38
N ILE A 67 -2.32 -6.15 0.77
CA ILE A 67 -2.25 -7.60 1.05
C ILE A 67 -1.98 -7.83 2.55
N SER A 68 -1.04 -7.07 3.13
CA SER A 68 -0.70 -7.17 4.55
C SER A 68 -1.89 -6.85 5.44
N ALA A 69 -2.66 -5.82 5.11
CA ALA A 69 -3.88 -5.46 5.84
C ALA A 69 -4.97 -6.53 5.72
N PHE A 70 -5.19 -7.09 4.53
CA PHE A 70 -6.14 -8.18 4.31
C PHE A 70 -5.73 -9.44 5.10
N ALA A 71 -4.46 -9.86 4.99
CA ALA A 71 -3.93 -11.02 5.69
C ALA A 71 -4.01 -10.87 7.23
N LEU A 72 -3.66 -9.70 7.75
CA LEU A 72 -3.79 -9.40 9.17
C LEU A 72 -5.25 -9.45 9.65
N SER A 73 -6.18 -8.89 8.86
CA SER A 73 -7.61 -8.92 9.19
C SER A 73 -8.15 -10.35 9.22
N LEU A 74 -7.79 -11.16 8.22
CA LEU A 74 -8.17 -12.58 8.17
C LEU A 74 -7.65 -13.35 9.39
N ALA A 75 -6.39 -13.14 9.76
CA ALA A 75 -5.79 -13.81 10.92
C ALA A 75 -6.52 -13.48 12.24
N VAL A 76 -6.94 -12.22 12.43
CA VAL A 76 -7.71 -11.81 13.62
C VAL A 76 -9.11 -12.41 13.60
N LEU A 77 -9.82 -12.34 12.47
CA LEU A 77 -11.17 -12.89 12.32
C LEU A 77 -11.22 -14.41 12.52
N GLU A 78 -10.14 -15.13 12.16
CA GLU A 78 -10.07 -16.58 12.38
C GLU A 78 -9.96 -16.95 13.87
N LYS A 79 -9.22 -16.16 14.66
CA LYS A 79 -8.87 -16.48 16.05
C LYS A 79 -9.79 -15.87 17.10
N GLU A 80 -10.23 -14.64 16.90
CA GLU A 80 -11.13 -13.96 17.83
C GLU A 80 -12.53 -13.93 17.25
N LYS A 81 -13.45 -14.70 17.84
CA LYS A 81 -14.87 -14.71 17.42
C LYS A 81 -15.72 -13.74 18.23
N ASN A 82 -15.17 -13.16 19.29
CA ASN A 82 -15.85 -12.16 20.10
C ASN A 82 -15.61 -10.76 19.53
N GLU A 83 -16.60 -10.25 18.80
CA GLU A 83 -16.57 -8.91 18.20
C GLU A 83 -16.24 -7.81 19.20
N LYS A 84 -16.71 -7.92 20.45
CA LYS A 84 -16.41 -6.95 21.51
C LYS A 84 -14.93 -6.91 21.85
N ARG A 85 -14.25 -8.07 21.87
CA ARG A 85 -12.80 -8.15 22.10
C ARG A 85 -11.99 -7.64 20.91
N ILE A 86 -12.45 -7.88 19.68
CA ILE A 86 -11.83 -7.28 18.48
C ILE A 86 -11.90 -5.76 18.60
N LEU A 87 -13.07 -5.20 18.95
CA LEU A 87 -13.28 -3.77 19.10
C LEU A 87 -12.45 -3.17 20.24
N ASP A 88 -12.37 -3.85 21.39
CA ASP A 88 -11.58 -3.39 22.53
C ASP A 88 -10.06 -3.39 22.23
N LEU A 89 -9.56 -4.40 21.50
CA LEU A 89 -8.16 -4.52 21.05
C LEU A 89 -7.83 -3.64 19.82
N ALA A 90 -8.84 -3.21 19.07
CA ALA A 90 -8.68 -2.36 17.89
C ALA A 90 -8.37 -0.89 18.22
N SER A 91 -8.36 -0.50 19.49
CA SER A 91 -8.28 0.88 20.00
C SER A 91 -6.95 1.64 19.75
N GLY A 92 -6.08 1.17 18.85
CA GLY A 92 -4.81 1.83 18.53
C GLY A 92 -4.27 1.46 17.14
N GLY A 93 -3.07 0.86 17.10
CA GLY A 93 -2.34 0.58 15.86
C GLY A 93 -2.97 -0.49 14.95
N PHE A 94 -3.84 -1.35 15.48
CA PHE A 94 -4.56 -2.34 14.67
C PHE A 94 -5.51 -1.64 13.69
N ALA A 95 -6.39 -0.75 14.16
CA ALA A 95 -7.35 -0.04 13.31
C ALA A 95 -6.67 0.76 12.18
N SER A 96 -5.53 1.40 12.44
CA SER A 96 -4.76 2.09 11.39
C SER A 96 -4.17 1.13 10.36
N THR A 97 -3.72 -0.05 10.81
CA THR A 97 -3.11 -1.07 9.94
C THR A 97 -4.16 -1.77 9.08
N VAL A 98 -5.30 -2.13 9.66
CA VAL A 98 -6.39 -2.81 8.92
C VAL A 98 -7.34 -1.86 8.21
N ARG A 99 -7.15 -0.54 8.30
CA ARG A 99 -7.95 0.44 7.54
C ARG A 99 -7.98 0.11 6.04
N LEU A 100 -6.86 -0.34 5.49
CA LEU A 100 -6.74 -0.72 4.07
C LEU A 100 -7.54 -2.00 3.74
N ALA A 101 -7.82 -2.85 4.72
CA ALA A 101 -8.61 -4.07 4.52
C ALA A 101 -10.10 -3.80 4.23
N LYS A 102 -10.57 -2.57 4.43
CA LYS A 102 -11.91 -2.12 4.01
C LYS A 102 -12.00 -1.84 2.51
N SER A 103 -10.91 -1.98 1.76
CA SER A 103 -10.91 -1.70 0.32
C SER A 103 -11.71 -2.74 -0.45
N SER A 104 -12.38 -2.29 -1.51
CA SER A 104 -13.25 -3.14 -2.34
C SER A 104 -12.45 -4.21 -3.10
N ALA A 105 -12.98 -5.43 -3.12
CA ALA A 105 -12.42 -6.54 -3.89
C ALA A 105 -12.52 -6.28 -5.39
N GLU A 106 -13.60 -5.64 -5.84
CA GLU A 106 -13.81 -5.25 -7.25
C GLU A 106 -12.70 -4.34 -7.77
N MET A 107 -12.08 -3.53 -6.90
CA MET A 107 -10.93 -2.71 -7.26
C MET A 107 -9.60 -3.48 -7.18
N TRP A 108 -9.37 -4.22 -6.08
CA TRP A 108 -8.05 -4.80 -5.82
C TRP A 108 -7.76 -6.10 -6.56
N VAL A 109 -8.77 -6.91 -6.88
CA VAL A 109 -8.55 -8.15 -7.65
C VAL A 109 -7.91 -7.85 -9.02
N PRO A 110 -8.46 -6.92 -9.84
CA PRO A 110 -7.80 -6.53 -11.09
C PRO A 110 -6.40 -5.94 -10.90
N VAL A 111 -6.17 -5.16 -9.83
CA VAL A 111 -4.86 -4.57 -9.55
C VAL A 111 -3.81 -5.65 -9.26
N PHE A 112 -4.17 -6.67 -8.48
CA PHE A 112 -3.26 -7.79 -8.21
C PHE A 112 -3.06 -8.68 -9.44
N ASP A 113 -4.10 -8.88 -10.25
CA ASP A 113 -4.01 -9.68 -11.48
C ASP A 113 -3.07 -9.03 -12.51
N GLN A 114 -3.28 -7.74 -12.79
CA GLN A 114 -2.50 -6.99 -13.78
C GLN A 114 -1.05 -6.77 -13.37
N ASN A 115 -0.76 -6.71 -12.07
CA ASN A 115 0.59 -6.48 -11.54
C ASN A 115 1.18 -7.73 -10.84
N SER A 116 0.68 -8.91 -11.18
CA SER A 116 0.90 -10.15 -10.43
C SER A 116 2.37 -10.53 -10.29
N ASP A 117 3.16 -10.43 -11.35
CA ASP A 117 4.59 -10.78 -11.32
C ASP A 117 5.36 -10.00 -10.24
N TYR A 118 5.23 -8.67 -10.23
CA TYR A 118 5.90 -7.83 -9.23
C TYR A 118 5.26 -7.96 -7.85
N VAL A 119 3.94 -8.16 -7.77
CA VAL A 119 3.26 -8.40 -6.49
C VAL A 119 3.77 -9.68 -5.83
N LEU A 120 3.97 -10.75 -6.61
CA LEU A 120 4.52 -12.02 -6.11
C LEU A 120 5.94 -11.85 -5.59
N GLU A 121 6.81 -11.18 -6.34
CA GLU A 121 8.20 -10.90 -5.91
C GLU A 121 8.24 -10.16 -4.57
N VAL A 122 7.42 -9.10 -4.44
CA VAL A 122 7.34 -8.31 -3.20
C VAL A 122 6.74 -9.13 -2.06
N LEU A 123 5.73 -9.95 -2.35
CA LEU A 123 5.08 -10.80 -1.37
C LEU A 123 6.04 -11.86 -0.82
N ASP A 124 6.84 -12.49 -1.69
CA ASP A 124 7.87 -13.46 -1.28
C ASP A 124 8.91 -12.80 -0.38
N THR A 125 9.38 -11.60 -0.75
CA THR A 125 10.29 -10.81 0.07
C THR A 125 9.68 -10.50 1.44
N TYR A 126 8.40 -10.12 1.47
CA TYR A 126 7.69 -9.82 2.70
C TYR A 126 7.53 -11.06 3.60
N ILE A 127 7.15 -12.20 3.02
CA ILE A 127 7.06 -13.50 3.71
C ILE A 127 8.42 -13.89 4.30
N GLU A 128 9.51 -13.66 3.56
CA GLU A 128 10.86 -13.91 4.04
C GLU A 128 11.16 -13.10 5.31
N LYS A 129 10.82 -11.79 5.33
CA LYS A 129 11.00 -10.93 6.51
C LYS A 129 10.14 -11.37 7.68
N LEU A 130 8.88 -11.71 7.45
CA LEU A 130 8.02 -12.31 8.49
C LEU A 130 8.62 -13.61 9.04
N GLY A 131 9.21 -14.44 8.16
CA GLY A 131 9.93 -15.65 8.54
C GLY A 131 11.15 -15.38 9.42
N GLN A 132 11.90 -14.31 9.15
CA GLN A 132 13.03 -13.89 9.99
C GLN A 132 12.56 -13.50 11.41
N PHE A 133 11.51 -12.66 11.51
CA PHE A 133 10.91 -12.33 12.81
C PHE A 133 10.41 -13.57 13.54
N ARG A 134 9.67 -14.45 12.85
CA ARG A 134 9.14 -15.69 13.43
C ARG A 134 10.25 -16.57 14.02
N ARG A 135 11.36 -16.76 13.29
CA ARG A 135 12.51 -17.55 13.77
C ARG A 135 13.12 -16.93 15.02
N ALA A 136 13.42 -15.63 14.97
CA ALA A 136 14.02 -14.92 16.10
C ALA A 136 13.13 -14.97 17.36
N ILE A 137 11.80 -14.82 17.22
CA ILE A 137 10.85 -14.99 18.33
C ILE A 137 10.89 -16.41 18.89
N ARG A 138 10.82 -17.43 18.01
CA ARG A 138 10.80 -18.84 18.41
C ARG A 138 12.07 -19.24 19.16
N GLU A 139 13.21 -18.73 18.72
CA GLU A 139 14.54 -19.00 19.30
C GLU A 139 14.86 -18.10 20.50
N LYS A 140 13.97 -17.15 20.84
CA LYS A 140 14.17 -16.11 21.87
C LYS A 140 15.46 -15.31 21.62
N ASP A 141 15.81 -15.10 20.36
CA ASP A 141 16.96 -14.31 19.95
C ASP A 141 16.63 -12.81 20.01
N HIS A 142 16.80 -12.26 21.21
CA HIS A 142 16.59 -10.83 21.47
C HIS A 142 17.55 -9.94 20.66
N GLY A 143 18.76 -10.41 20.37
CA GLY A 143 19.75 -9.68 19.58
C GLY A 143 19.26 -9.52 18.15
N LYS A 144 18.84 -10.62 17.51
CA LYS A 144 18.33 -10.58 16.15
C LYS A 144 17.02 -9.79 16.03
N LEU A 145 16.13 -9.89 17.01
CA LEU A 145 14.91 -9.07 17.03
C LEU A 145 15.23 -7.58 17.09
N THR A 146 16.17 -7.17 17.94
CA THR A 146 16.59 -5.77 18.06
C THR A 146 17.19 -5.26 16.76
N GLU A 147 18.05 -6.06 16.11
CA GLU A 147 18.63 -5.75 14.80
C GLU A 147 17.52 -5.52 13.76
N LEU A 148 16.60 -6.46 13.60
CA LEU A 148 15.50 -6.37 12.62
C LEU A 148 14.62 -5.12 12.84
N ILE A 149 14.32 -4.80 14.11
CA ILE A 149 13.54 -3.60 14.45
C ILE A 149 14.32 -2.32 14.10
N HIS A 150 15.60 -2.25 14.43
CA HIS A 150 16.43 -1.08 14.11
C HIS A 150 16.59 -0.89 12.61
N GLU A 151 16.79 -1.97 11.84
CA GLU A 151 16.81 -1.92 10.39
C GLU A 151 15.48 -1.40 9.83
N SER A 152 14.35 -1.89 10.33
CA SER A 152 13.01 -1.41 9.94
C SER A 152 12.81 0.08 10.25
N ASN A 153 13.25 0.55 11.43
CA ASN A 153 13.09 1.94 11.85
C ASN A 153 13.85 2.95 10.96
N LYS A 154 14.81 2.51 10.14
CA LYS A 154 15.49 3.39 9.17
C LYS A 154 14.53 4.02 8.17
N ILE A 155 13.33 3.46 7.97
CA ILE A 155 12.30 4.04 7.11
C ILE A 155 11.88 5.46 7.53
N GLN A 156 12.02 5.80 8.82
CA GLN A 156 11.75 7.16 9.33
C GLN A 156 12.69 8.23 8.77
N LYS A 157 13.82 7.85 8.17
CA LYS A 157 14.73 8.81 7.51
C LYS A 157 14.30 9.13 6.07
N ILE A 158 13.39 8.32 5.52
CA ILE A 158 12.90 8.41 4.15
C ILE A 158 11.54 9.13 4.12
N LEU A 159 10.71 8.89 5.14
CA LEU A 159 9.43 9.56 5.37
C LEU A 159 9.60 10.88 6.12
#